data_AF-N8Y7E4-F1
#
_entry.id   AF-N8Y7E4-F1
#
_cell.length_a   1.000
_cell.length_b   1.000
_cell.length_c   1.000
_cell.angle_alpha   90.00
_cell.angle_beta   90.00
_cell.angle_gamma   90.00
#
_symmetry.space_group_name_H-M   'P 1'
#
loop_
_entity.id
_entity.type
_entity.pdbx_description
1 polymer ?
#
loop_
_entity_poly.entity_id
_entity_poly.type
_entity_poly.pdbx_seq_one_letter_code
_entity_poly.pdbx_strand_id
1 'polypeptide(L)'
;MIRYIAIFCLFLSAIFCFAMDFDKICTYGLFEKNELTIIYQMDGTINEDVFVFTVISVISIIFSLVIAFISNKVLYGIIVGLFLMLELFLLNTMLTIFNFQEVITSSITMCNNYMMLFWLILQMFFLILSSIYIFRKQI
;
A
#
# COMPACT_ATOMS: atom_id res chain seq x y z
N MET A 1 20.56 5.92 11.20
CA MET A 1 19.27 6.39 11.76
C MET A 1 18.20 6.53 10.68
N ILE A 2 18.36 7.39 9.66
CA ILE A 2 17.33 7.62 8.61
C ILE A 2 16.79 6.31 8.00
N ARG A 3 17.67 5.35 7.68
CA ARG A 3 17.27 4.02 7.18
C ARG A 3 16.26 3.32 8.09
N TYR A 4 16.53 3.27 9.39
CA TYR A 4 15.66 2.58 10.34
C TYR A 4 14.33 3.30 10.53
N ILE A 5 14.31 4.63 10.42
CA ILE A 5 13.06 5.40 10.42
C ILE A 5 12.24 5.07 9.18
N ALA A 6 12.88 4.99 8.00
CA ALA A 6 12.20 4.58 6.77
C ALA A 6 11.59 3.17 6.90
N ILE A 7 12.37 2.20 7.39
CA ILE A 7 11.90 0.82 7.61
C ILE A 7 10.75 0.79 8.61
N PHE A 8 10.83 1.57 9.69
CA PHE A 8 9.75 1.66 10.66
C PHE A 8 8.48 2.24 10.04
N CYS A 9 8.58 3.25 9.16
CA CYS A 9 7.44 3.75 8.39
C CYS A 9 6.84 2.66 7.50
N LEU A 10 7.65 1.86 6.81
CA LEU A 10 7.15 0.73 5.99
C LEU A 10 6.44 -0.32 6.85
N PHE A 11 7.01 -0.67 8.00
CA PHE A 11 6.40 -1.62 8.92
C PHE A 11 5.05 -1.11 9.45
N LEU A 12 4.99 0.16 9.86
CA LEU A 12 3.77 0.77 10.35
C LEU A 12 2.72 0.92 9.24
N SER A 13 3.15 1.29 8.02
CA SER A 13 2.33 1.30 6.82
C SER A 13 1.64 -0.05 6.61
N ALA A 14 2.40 -1.14 6.75
CA ALA A 14 1.87 -2.49 6.64
C ALA A 14 0.81 -2.81 7.71
N ILE A 15 1.00 -2.36 8.95
CA ILE A 15 0.00 -2.54 10.02
C ILE A 15 -1.31 -1.83 9.67
N PHE A 16 -1.25 -0.59 9.18
CA PHE A 16 -2.45 0.14 8.76
C PHE A 16 -3.12 -0.48 7.52
N CYS A 17 -2.33 -1.03 6.60
CA CYS A 17 -2.84 -1.77 5.46
C CYS A 17 -3.57 -3.06 5.88
N PHE A 18 -3.01 -3.77 6.87
CA PHE A 18 -3.63 -4.99 7.42
C PHE A 18 -4.90 -4.70 8.21
N ALA A 19 -4.90 -3.63 9.01
CA ALA A 19 -6.03 -3.21 9.83
C ALA A 19 -7.08 -2.38 9.05
N MET A 20 -7.08 -2.47 7.72
CA MET A 20 -7.96 -1.67 6.88
C MET A 20 -9.42 -2.07 7.07
N ASP A 21 -10.29 -1.08 7.21
CA ASP A 21 -11.75 -1.26 7.29
C ASP A 21 -12.28 -1.68 5.91
N PHE A 22 -12.42 -2.99 5.69
CA PHE A 22 -12.84 -3.56 4.40
C PHE A 22 -14.27 -3.17 4.00
N ASP A 23 -15.13 -2.91 4.97
CA ASP A 23 -16.49 -2.39 4.80
C ASP A 23 -16.51 -0.93 4.28
N LYS A 24 -15.35 -0.26 4.26
CA LYS A 24 -15.18 1.10 3.75
C LYS A 24 -14.34 1.17 2.49
N ILE A 25 -14.08 0.03 1.84
CA ILE A 25 -13.46 0.01 0.52
C ILE A 25 -14.58 0.13 -0.53
N CYS A 26 -14.54 1.22 -1.29
CA CYS A 26 -15.61 1.57 -2.21
C CYS A 26 -15.13 2.24 -3.50
N THR A 27 -15.97 2.17 -4.51
CA THR A 27 -15.85 2.79 -5.84
C THR A 27 -17.10 3.62 -6.10
N TYR A 28 -17.01 4.61 -6.99
CA TYR A 28 -18.10 5.55 -7.25
C TYR A 28 -18.45 5.54 -8.74
N GLY A 29 -19.71 5.23 -9.05
CA GLY A 29 -20.19 5.27 -10.43
C GLY A 29 -19.92 4.01 -11.25
N LEU A 30 -19.68 2.86 -10.61
CA LEU A 30 -19.28 1.64 -11.30
C LEU A 30 -20.43 0.93 -12.02
N PHE A 31 -21.58 0.78 -11.36
CA PHE A 31 -22.78 0.15 -11.94
C PHE A 31 -23.85 1.16 -12.32
N GLU A 32 -24.05 2.18 -11.47
CA GLU A 32 -24.96 3.29 -11.74
C GLU A 32 -24.25 4.64 -11.50
N LYS A 33 -24.51 5.59 -12.40
CA LYS A 33 -23.89 6.91 -12.34
C LYS A 33 -24.37 7.64 -11.08
N ASN A 34 -23.42 8.08 -10.26
CA ASN A 34 -23.62 8.70 -8.95
C ASN A 34 -23.99 7.77 -7.79
N GLU A 35 -23.86 6.46 -7.95
CA GLU A 35 -23.98 5.54 -6.82
C GLU A 35 -22.62 5.14 -6.26
N LEU A 36 -22.56 5.08 -4.93
CA LEU A 36 -21.42 4.57 -4.20
C LEU A 36 -21.60 3.07 -4.01
N THR A 37 -20.63 2.28 -4.45
CA THR A 37 -20.67 0.83 -4.29
C THR A 37 -19.55 0.38 -3.36
N ILE A 38 -19.93 -0.25 -2.26
CA ILE A 38 -18.99 -0.90 -1.35
C ILE A 38 -18.59 -2.23 -1.98
N ILE A 39 -17.29 -2.42 -2.21
CA ILE A 39 -16.77 -3.57 -2.99
C ILE A 39 -17.10 -4.90 -2.27
N TYR A 40 -17.07 -4.90 -0.95
CA TYR A 40 -17.44 -6.06 -0.12
C TYR A 40 -18.91 -6.48 -0.27
N GLN A 41 -19.79 -5.61 -0.74
CA GLN A 41 -21.23 -5.90 -0.91
C GLN A 41 -21.58 -6.43 -2.30
N MET A 42 -20.62 -6.50 -3.22
CA MET A 42 -20.85 -7.08 -4.54
C MET A 42 -20.83 -8.61 -4.43
N ASP A 43 -21.92 -9.27 -4.82
CA ASP A 43 -22.01 -10.73 -4.85
C ASP A 43 -20.91 -11.30 -5.78
N GLY A 44 -20.03 -12.14 -5.22
CA GLY A 44 -18.96 -12.83 -5.97
C GLY A 44 -17.53 -12.30 -5.76
N THR A 45 -17.32 -11.12 -5.14
CA THR A 45 -15.98 -10.52 -4.91
C THR A 45 -15.51 -10.53 -3.45
N ILE A 46 -16.37 -11.02 -2.54
CA ILE A 46 -16.22 -10.93 -1.07
C ILE A 46 -14.86 -11.43 -0.53
N ASN A 47 -14.17 -12.33 -1.24
CA ASN A 47 -12.92 -12.93 -0.77
C ASN A 47 -11.65 -12.46 -1.52
N GLU A 48 -11.74 -11.92 -2.73
CA GLU A 48 -10.56 -11.69 -3.57
C GLU A 48 -9.97 -10.28 -3.38
N ASP A 49 -10.80 -9.25 -3.25
CA ASP A 49 -10.33 -7.85 -3.11
C ASP A 49 -9.78 -7.53 -1.71
N VAL A 50 -10.40 -8.10 -0.67
CA VAL A 50 -9.93 -8.04 0.74
C VAL A 50 -8.58 -8.75 0.89
N PHE A 51 -8.35 -9.79 0.09
CA PHE A 51 -7.12 -10.55 0.09
C PHE A 51 -5.93 -9.72 -0.43
N VAL A 52 -6.16 -8.77 -1.34
CA VAL A 52 -5.09 -7.94 -1.95
C VAL A 52 -4.36 -7.10 -0.91
N PHE A 53 -5.10 -6.30 -0.14
CA PHE A 53 -4.51 -5.44 0.90
C PHE A 53 -3.87 -6.28 2.02
N THR A 54 -4.47 -7.43 2.34
CA THR A 54 -3.88 -8.39 3.27
C THR A 54 -2.54 -8.92 2.75
N VAL A 55 -2.45 -9.33 1.48
CA VAL A 55 -1.21 -9.81 0.87
C VAL A 55 -0.16 -8.69 0.79
N ILE A 56 -0.55 -7.48 0.38
CA ILE A 56 0.34 -6.31 0.35
C ILE A 56 0.91 -6.03 1.75
N SER A 57 0.09 -6.11 2.79
CA SER A 57 0.54 -5.91 4.16
C SER A 57 1.58 -6.94 4.60
N VAL A 58 1.36 -8.22 4.33
CA VAL A 58 2.28 -9.31 4.67
C VAL A 58 3.60 -9.14 3.91
N ILE A 59 3.54 -8.83 2.62
CA ILE A 59 4.73 -8.57 1.81
C ILE A 59 5.49 -7.37 2.35
N SER A 60 4.80 -6.28 2.70
CA SER A 60 5.42 -5.08 3.28
C SER A 60 6.14 -5.38 4.61
N ILE A 61 5.55 -6.22 5.48
CA ILE A 61 6.20 -6.69 6.70
C ILE A 61 7.47 -7.48 6.37
N ILE A 62 7.40 -8.46 5.48
CA ILE A 62 8.55 -9.29 5.08
C ILE A 62 9.67 -8.41 4.51
N PHE A 63 9.34 -7.49 3.61
CA PHE A 63 10.32 -6.57 3.03
C PHE A 63 10.91 -5.63 4.07
N SER A 64 10.14 -5.14 5.03
CA SER A 64 10.67 -4.32 6.13
C SER A 64 11.75 -5.05 6.93
N LEU A 65 11.55 -6.35 7.20
CA LEU A 65 12.53 -7.19 7.88
C LEU A 65 13.76 -7.44 7.02
N VAL A 66 13.58 -7.82 5.75
CA VAL A 66 14.70 -8.09 4.82
C VAL A 66 15.57 -6.84 4.64
N ILE A 67 14.95 -5.70 4.36
CA ILE A 67 15.64 -4.42 4.11
C ILE A 67 16.42 -3.95 5.35
N ALA A 68 15.97 -4.30 6.56
CA ALA A 68 16.67 -3.94 7.80
C ALA A 68 18.11 -4.45 7.87
N PHE A 69 18.38 -5.61 7.29
CA PHE A 69 19.71 -6.23 7.28
C PHE A 69 20.62 -5.72 6.15
N ILE A 70 20.07 -4.99 5.18
CA ILE A 70 20.83 -4.55 4.00
C ILE A 70 21.53 -3.22 4.28
N SER A 71 22.84 -3.26 4.47
CA SER A 71 23.70 -2.09 4.68
C SER A 71 24.20 -1.43 3.38
N ASN A 72 24.30 -2.20 2.29
CA ASN A 72 24.71 -1.69 1.00
C ASN A 72 23.58 -0.85 0.38
N LYS A 73 23.85 0.43 0.11
CA LYS A 73 22.87 1.38 -0.43
C LYS A 73 22.34 1.00 -1.80
N VAL A 74 23.18 0.43 -2.66
CA VAL A 74 22.78 0.02 -4.01
C VAL A 74 21.81 -1.16 -3.90
N LEU A 75 22.17 -2.18 -3.11
CA LEU A 75 21.31 -3.33 -2.88
C LEU A 75 20.00 -2.92 -2.19
N TYR A 76 20.07 -2.01 -1.22
CA TYR A 76 18.89 -1.42 -0.57
C TYR A 76 17.96 -0.80 -1.60
N GLY A 77 18.47 0.04 -2.50
CA GLY A 77 17.69 0.67 -3.56
C GLY A 77 17.06 -0.34 -4.52
N ILE A 78 17.79 -1.38 -4.92
CA ILE A 78 17.26 -2.45 -5.78
C ILE A 78 16.09 -3.17 -5.09
N ILE A 79 16.23 -3.53 -3.82
CA ILE A 79 15.18 -4.25 -3.08
C ILE A 79 13.96 -3.35 -2.85
N VAL A 80 14.15 -2.06 -2.56
CA VAL A 80 13.04 -1.08 -2.50
C VAL A 80 12.35 -0.97 -3.86
N GLY A 81 13.10 -0.92 -4.96
CA GLY A 81 12.52 -0.89 -6.31
C GLY A 81 11.71 -2.15 -6.63
N LEU A 82 12.23 -3.34 -6.29
CA LEU A 82 11.53 -4.61 -6.46
C LEU A 82 10.25 -4.68 -5.62
N PHE A 83 10.30 -4.18 -4.38
CA PHE A 83 9.13 -4.07 -3.53
C PHE A 83 8.02 -3.24 -4.19
N LEU A 84 8.35 -2.06 -4.71
CA LEU A 84 7.36 -1.17 -5.35
C LEU A 84 6.78 -1.78 -6.63
N MET A 85 7.62 -2.44 -7.44
CA MET A 85 7.13 -3.16 -8.62
C MET A 85 6.16 -4.27 -8.25
N LEU A 86 6.45 -5.02 -7.19
CA LEU A 86 5.58 -6.09 -6.71
C LEU A 86 4.26 -5.56 -6.15
N GLU A 87 4.30 -4.49 -5.36
CA GLU A 87 3.10 -3.82 -4.82
C GLU A 87 2.20 -3.29 -5.94
N LEU A 88 2.78 -2.59 -6.92
CA LEU A 88 2.04 -2.10 -8.09
C LEU A 88 1.46 -3.25 -8.92
N PHE A 89 2.21 -4.34 -9.10
CA PHE A 89 1.73 -5.52 -9.81
C PHE A 89 0.53 -6.13 -9.09
N LEU A 90 0.57 -6.28 -7.77
CA LEU A 90 -0.53 -6.84 -6.97
C LEU A 90 -1.78 -5.96 -7.02
N LEU A 91 -1.62 -4.65 -6.85
CA LEU A 91 -2.73 -3.70 -6.97
C LEU A 91 -3.37 -3.77 -8.36
N ASN A 92 -2.58 -3.87 -9.42
CA ASN A 92 -3.09 -3.88 -10.79
C ASN A 92 -3.67 -5.23 -11.23
N THR A 93 -3.17 -6.35 -10.72
CA THR A 93 -3.61 -7.70 -11.13
C THR A 93 -4.82 -8.20 -10.35
N MET A 94 -4.98 -7.77 -9.10
CA MET A 94 -6.10 -8.23 -8.30
C MET A 94 -7.30 -7.28 -8.39
N LEU A 95 -7.09 -5.98 -8.61
CA LEU A 95 -8.17 -5.03 -8.91
C LEU A 95 -8.44 -4.96 -10.42
N THR A 96 -8.43 -6.09 -11.14
CA THR A 96 -8.54 -6.09 -12.61
C THR A 96 -9.84 -5.50 -13.15
N ILE A 97 -10.90 -5.52 -12.35
CA ILE A 97 -12.22 -4.97 -12.69
C ILE A 97 -12.27 -3.46 -12.38
N PHE A 98 -11.42 -2.96 -11.48
CA PHE A 98 -11.52 -1.64 -10.87
C PHE A 98 -10.27 -0.80 -11.13
N ASN A 99 -10.42 0.48 -11.45
CA ASN A 99 -9.26 1.37 -11.41
C ASN A 99 -8.82 1.55 -9.95
N PHE A 100 -7.69 0.99 -9.56
CA PHE A 100 -7.19 1.07 -8.17
C PHE A 100 -7.05 2.51 -7.67
N GLN A 101 -6.78 3.48 -8.55
CA GLN A 101 -6.72 4.90 -8.18
C GLN A 101 -8.10 5.41 -7.75
N GLU A 102 -9.14 5.00 -8.46
CA GLU A 102 -10.51 5.37 -8.14
C GLU A 102 -10.96 4.68 -6.85
N VAL A 103 -10.64 3.39 -6.67
CA VAL A 103 -10.96 2.67 -5.43
C VAL A 103 -10.31 3.36 -4.25
N ILE A 104 -9.02 3.68 -4.34
CA ILE A 104 -8.30 4.36 -3.25
C ILE A 104 -8.90 5.74 -2.95
N THR A 105 -9.12 6.55 -3.98
CA THR A 105 -9.61 7.93 -3.80
C THR A 105 -11.04 7.97 -3.29
N SER A 106 -11.94 7.15 -3.82
CA SER A 106 -13.32 7.02 -3.36
C SER A 106 -13.39 6.46 -1.94
N SER A 107 -12.60 5.42 -1.62
CA SER A 107 -12.54 4.86 -0.26
C SER A 107 -12.13 5.89 0.79
N ILE A 108 -11.15 6.75 0.48
CA ILE A 108 -10.68 7.79 1.40
C ILE A 108 -11.69 8.94 1.49
N THR A 109 -12.14 9.47 0.35
CA THR A 109 -12.91 10.73 0.32
C THR A 109 -14.40 10.55 0.55
N MET A 110 -14.98 9.45 0.09
CA MET A 110 -16.42 9.20 0.16
C MET A 110 -16.76 8.22 1.29
N CYS A 111 -15.93 7.18 1.51
CA CYS A 111 -16.16 6.16 2.55
C CYS A 111 -15.38 6.40 3.85
N ASN A 112 -14.65 7.51 3.97
CA ASN A 112 -13.88 7.89 5.16
C ASN A 112 -12.96 6.77 5.67
N ASN A 113 -12.32 6.02 4.77
CA ASN A 113 -11.36 4.98 5.12
C ASN A 113 -10.01 5.60 5.55
N TYR A 114 -9.93 6.04 6.80
CA TYR A 114 -8.72 6.67 7.34
C TYR A 114 -7.54 5.69 7.45
N MET A 115 -7.79 4.38 7.59
CA MET A 115 -6.72 3.38 7.62
C MET A 115 -5.97 3.33 6.28
N MET A 116 -6.70 3.39 5.17
CA MET A 116 -6.12 3.50 3.83
C MET A 116 -5.32 4.80 3.66
N LEU A 117 -5.81 5.91 4.21
CA LEU A 117 -5.07 7.18 4.20
C LEU A 117 -3.75 7.09 4.98
N PHE A 118 -3.76 6.52 6.20
CA PHE A 118 -2.55 6.35 7.01
C PHE A 118 -1.54 5.42 6.36
N TRP A 119 -2.00 4.32 5.75
CA TRP A 119 -1.17 3.43 4.93
C TRP A 119 -0.43 4.23 3.84
N LEU A 120 -1.14 5.00 3.01
CA LEU A 120 -0.51 5.79 1.95
C LEU A 120 0.47 6.84 2.47
N ILE A 121 0.12 7.57 3.53
CA ILE A 121 0.99 8.60 4.11
C ILE A 121 2.30 7.98 4.60
N LEU A 122 2.24 6.84 5.30
CA LEU A 122 3.43 6.15 5.79
C LEU A 122 4.25 5.54 4.65
N GLN A 123 3.60 5.03 3.61
CA GLN A 123 4.26 4.57 2.38
C GLN A 123 5.05 5.71 1.73
N MET A 124 4.46 6.90 1.63
CA MET A 124 5.12 8.09 1.10
C MET A 124 6.32 8.51 1.95
N PHE A 125 6.19 8.51 3.29
CA PHE A 125 7.33 8.78 4.17
C PHE A 125 8.46 7.75 4.01
N PHE A 126 8.13 6.46 3.89
CA PHE A 126 9.11 5.42 3.61
C PHE A 126 9.88 5.70 2.31
N LEU A 127 9.18 6.07 1.23
CA LEU A 127 9.80 6.39 -0.06
C LEU A 127 10.73 7.60 -0.01
N ILE A 128 10.28 8.69 0.62
CA ILE A 128 11.06 9.92 0.76
C ILE A 128 12.32 9.64 1.59
N LEU A 129 12.17 9.00 2.76
CA LEU A 129 13.30 8.70 3.65
C LEU A 129 14.27 7.68 3.02
N SER A 130 13.76 6.69 2.30
CA SER A 130 14.56 5.73 1.54
C SER A 130 15.37 6.42 0.45
N SER A 131 14.74 7.33 -0.30
CA SER A 131 15.42 8.11 -1.34
C SER A 131 16.53 8.97 -0.75
N ILE A 132 16.26 9.67 0.36
CA ILE A 132 17.27 10.44 1.09
C ILE A 132 18.42 9.53 1.54
N TYR A 133 18.15 8.34 2.06
CA TYR A 133 19.20 7.40 2.48
C TYR A 133 20.09 6.94 1.32
N ILE A 134 19.50 6.63 0.17
CA ILE A 134 20.21 6.17 -1.04
C ILE A 134 21.12 7.28 -1.59
N PHE A 135 20.59 8.50 -1.77
CA PHE A 135 21.32 9.60 -2.42
C PHE A 135 22.21 10.41 -1.49
N ARG A 136 22.07 10.27 -0.16
CA ARG A 136 22.97 10.95 0.78
C ARG A 136 24.40 10.44 0.57
N LYS A 137 25.33 11.33 0.23
CA LYS A 137 26.77 10.99 0.14
C LYS A 137 27.27 10.40 1.46
N GLN A 138 28.09 9.35 1.37
CA GLN A 138 28.93 8.93 2.50
C GLN A 138 30.02 10.02 2.62
N ILE A 139 29.97 10.78 3.71
CA ILE A 139 31.08 11.65 4.14
C ILE A 139 32.06 10.75 4.87
#